data_AF-A0A4Z0L5K2-F1
#
_entry.id   AF-A0A4Z0L5K2-F1
#
_cell.length_a   1.000
_cell.length_b   1.000
_cell.length_c   1.000
_cell.angle_alpha   90.00
_cell.angle_beta   90.00
_cell.angle_gamma   90.00
#
_symmetry.space_group_name_H-M   'P 1'
#
loop_
_entity.id
_entity.type
_entity.pdbx_description
1 polymer ?
#
loop_
_entity_poly.entity_id
_entity_poly.type
_entity_poly.pdbx_seq_one_letter_code
_entity_poly.pdbx_strand_id
1 'polypeptide(L)'
;MEYNNYNWVGSTNKITAMKTTARHFLLCLLLMIGFGATAQNNYVLGKADTNPAGERFYKVISFGEKIFFGKVENTTTWSVTNTAEKTTANLRGSEINEYVFEKAGQYEIRFFENKKHSDECNHPSFDEKMLIKVNPVKMTFDFSKIAFSEKIERGRNYDNLIITVPVGISTKDNSITKLAAPGLFIAGIGVSMKAKPATENVEIKNGVQLLTYQVSGIVNAESYLMFDFSDFNNQIHTYNLPQIIH
;
A
#
# COMPACT_ATOMS: atom_id res chain seq x y z
N MET A 1 -7.59 -76.80 -16.41
CA MET A 1 -6.83 -75.96 -15.46
C MET A 1 -6.41 -74.72 -16.22
N GLU A 2 -7.16 -73.63 -16.06
CA GLU A 2 -6.78 -72.32 -16.61
C GLU A 2 -6.94 -71.28 -15.50
N TYR A 3 -5.83 -70.61 -15.19
CA TYR A 3 -5.75 -69.47 -14.30
C TYR A 3 -6.06 -68.21 -15.11
N ASN A 4 -7.08 -67.44 -14.72
CA ASN A 4 -7.30 -66.09 -15.24
C ASN A 4 -6.61 -65.05 -14.35
N ASN A 5 -5.67 -64.31 -14.96
CA ASN A 5 -5.03 -63.12 -14.42
C ASN A 5 -5.97 -61.91 -14.56
N TYR A 6 -6.26 -61.21 -13.46
CA TYR A 6 -6.80 -59.86 -13.48
C TYR A 6 -5.66 -58.85 -13.27
N ASN A 7 -5.28 -58.13 -14.33
CA ASN A 7 -4.36 -56.99 -14.24
C ASN A 7 -5.13 -55.71 -13.86
N TRP A 8 -4.77 -55.14 -12.72
CA TRP A 8 -5.22 -53.84 -12.22
C TRP A 8 -4.47 -52.71 -12.93
N VAL A 9 -5.14 -51.95 -13.81
CA VAL A 9 -4.59 -50.74 -14.44
C VAL A 9 -5.45 -49.56 -14.04
N GLY A 10 -5.11 -48.89 -12.93
CA GLY A 10 -5.93 -47.77 -12.43
C GLY A 10 -5.27 -46.75 -11.50
N SER A 11 -4.06 -46.99 -10.98
CA SER A 11 -3.49 -46.12 -9.93
C SER A 11 -2.43 -45.12 -10.40
N THR A 12 -1.85 -45.27 -11.60
CA THR A 12 -0.69 -44.48 -12.02
C THR A 12 -1.05 -43.10 -12.58
N ASN A 13 -2.16 -42.95 -13.30
CA ASN A 13 -2.51 -41.69 -13.97
C ASN A 13 -2.95 -40.55 -13.01
N LYS A 14 -3.59 -40.88 -11.88
CA LYS A 14 -4.01 -39.86 -10.89
C LYS A 14 -2.84 -39.25 -10.13
N ILE A 15 -1.82 -40.05 -9.83
CA ILE A 15 -0.64 -39.60 -9.07
C ILE A 15 0.20 -38.64 -9.91
N THR A 16 0.31 -38.89 -11.22
CA THR A 16 1.06 -38.02 -12.14
C THR A 16 0.37 -36.67 -12.29
N ALA A 17 -0.95 -36.65 -12.52
CA ALA A 17 -1.73 -35.41 -12.67
C ALA A 17 -1.69 -34.52 -11.42
N MET A 18 -1.74 -35.12 -10.22
CA MET A 18 -1.68 -34.40 -8.94
C MET A 18 -0.30 -33.78 -8.66
N LYS A 19 0.78 -34.42 -9.14
CA LYS A 19 2.15 -33.88 -9.04
C LYS A 19 2.38 -32.72 -10.00
N THR A 20 1.76 -32.75 -11.19
CA THR A 20 1.86 -31.64 -12.15
C THR A 20 1.12 -30.41 -11.64
N THR A 21 -0.09 -30.52 -11.12
CA THR A 21 -0.84 -29.38 -10.55
C THR A 21 -0.15 -28.78 -9.33
N ALA A 22 0.42 -29.60 -8.44
CA ALA A 22 1.19 -29.11 -7.29
C ALA A 22 2.47 -28.34 -7.71
N ARG A 23 3.16 -28.78 -8.77
CA ARG A 23 4.32 -28.06 -9.32
C ARG A 23 3.95 -26.70 -9.92
N HIS A 24 2.82 -26.61 -10.62
CA HIS A 24 2.36 -25.33 -11.19
C HIS A 24 1.87 -24.38 -10.09
N PHE A 25 1.21 -24.90 -9.04
CA PHE A 25 0.79 -24.10 -7.89
C PHE A 25 1.99 -23.54 -7.11
N LEU A 26 3.04 -24.35 -6.90
CA LEU A 26 4.27 -23.91 -6.25
C LEU A 26 5.05 -22.89 -7.10
N LEU A 27 5.02 -23.04 -8.43
CA LEU A 27 5.62 -22.07 -9.37
C LEU A 27 4.87 -20.73 -9.33
N CYS A 28 3.54 -20.73 -9.27
CA CYS A 28 2.73 -19.51 -9.09
C CYS A 28 2.98 -18.86 -7.72
N LEU A 29 3.11 -19.66 -6.65
CA LEU A 29 3.41 -19.14 -5.31
C LEU A 29 4.80 -18.47 -5.27
N LEU A 30 5.79 -19.05 -5.94
CA LEU A 30 7.14 -18.48 -6.07
C LEU A 30 7.17 -17.20 -6.92
N LEU A 31 6.34 -17.12 -7.97
CA LEU A 31 6.18 -15.89 -8.76
C LEU A 31 5.54 -14.75 -7.94
N MET A 32 4.64 -15.06 -7.00
CA MET A 32 4.01 -14.05 -6.14
C MET A 32 4.93 -13.59 -4.99
N ILE A 33 5.87 -14.42 -4.55
CA ILE A 33 6.89 -14.05 -3.53
C ILE A 33 8.04 -13.24 -4.16
N GLY A 34 8.23 -13.34 -5.49
CA GLY A 34 9.28 -12.62 -6.24
C GLY A 34 9.00 -11.14 -6.52
N PHE A 35 7.76 -10.67 -6.34
CA PHE A 35 7.45 -9.23 -6.33
C PHE A 35 7.62 -8.71 -4.91
N GLY A 36 8.86 -8.57 -4.46
CA GLY A 36 9.16 -7.77 -3.28
C GLY A 36 8.59 -6.37 -3.50
N ALA A 37 7.62 -5.98 -2.68
CA ALA A 37 7.07 -4.65 -2.36
C ALA A 37 7.61 -3.38 -3.10
N THR A 38 7.79 -3.40 -4.41
CA THR A 38 8.20 -2.25 -5.23
C THR A 38 7.08 -1.89 -6.20
N ALA A 39 5.85 -1.77 -5.71
CA ALA A 39 4.73 -1.22 -6.45
C ALA A 39 3.58 -0.87 -5.49
N GLN A 40 3.79 0.05 -4.54
CA GLN A 40 2.68 0.50 -3.66
C GLN A 40 2.42 2.01 -3.61
N ASN A 41 3.15 2.87 -4.33
CA ASN A 41 2.91 4.32 -4.22
C ASN A 41 2.70 5.11 -5.52
N ASN A 42 2.79 4.51 -6.70
CA ASN A 42 2.75 5.27 -7.97
C ASN A 42 1.45 5.13 -8.78
N TYR A 43 0.45 4.41 -8.29
CA TYR A 43 -0.75 4.12 -9.07
C TYR A 43 -2.05 4.53 -8.39
N VAL A 44 -2.12 5.75 -7.87
CA VAL A 44 -3.41 6.42 -7.63
C VAL A 44 -3.40 7.81 -8.25
N LEU A 45 -4.06 7.90 -9.40
CA LEU A 45 -4.77 9.06 -9.94
C LEU A 45 -3.98 10.38 -10.12
N GLY A 46 -3.25 10.46 -11.24
CA GLY A 46 -3.39 11.60 -12.17
C GLY A 46 -2.67 12.92 -11.87
N LYS A 47 -1.98 13.10 -10.74
CA LYS A 47 -1.09 14.25 -10.54
C LYS A 47 0.15 13.83 -9.76
N ALA A 48 1.31 13.89 -10.41
CA ALA A 48 2.56 13.84 -9.67
C ALA A 48 2.60 15.06 -8.76
N ASP A 49 2.71 14.86 -7.44
CA ASP A 49 2.96 15.97 -6.53
C ASP A 49 4.33 16.57 -6.89
N THR A 50 4.34 17.85 -7.24
CA THR A 50 5.55 18.60 -7.58
C THR A 50 5.81 19.70 -6.57
N ASN A 51 7.07 20.04 -6.35
CA ASN A 51 7.45 21.25 -5.64
C ASN A 51 7.10 22.51 -6.49
N PRO A 52 7.25 23.73 -5.95
CA PRO A 52 7.00 24.97 -6.69
C PRO A 52 7.87 25.15 -7.95
N ALA A 53 9.00 24.46 -8.04
CA ALA A 53 9.90 24.46 -9.20
C ALA A 53 9.52 23.40 -10.26
N GLY A 54 8.45 22.61 -10.04
CA GLY A 54 8.01 21.56 -10.96
C GLY A 54 8.75 20.22 -10.81
N GLU A 55 9.66 20.08 -9.85
CA GLU A 55 10.32 18.81 -9.55
C GLU A 55 9.36 17.88 -8.81
N ARG A 56 9.34 16.60 -9.19
CA ARG A 56 8.47 15.59 -8.57
C ARG A 56 8.98 15.21 -7.19
N PHE A 57 8.06 15.05 -6.23
CA PHE A 57 8.39 14.42 -4.96
C PHE A 57 8.58 12.92 -5.17
N TYR A 58 9.66 12.39 -4.60
CA TYR A 58 9.90 10.95 -4.49
C TYR A 58 8.84 10.29 -3.60
N LYS A 59 8.46 10.94 -2.50
CA LYS A 59 7.39 10.48 -1.60
C LYS A 59 6.70 11.64 -0.89
N VAL A 60 5.40 11.45 -0.62
CA VAL A 60 4.61 12.30 0.27
C VAL A 60 4.24 11.47 1.50
N ILE A 61 4.56 11.99 2.69
CA ILE A 61 4.39 11.30 3.97
C ILE A 61 3.76 12.22 5.02
N SER A 62 3.26 11.64 6.10
CA SER A 62 2.82 12.40 7.28
C SER A 62 4.02 12.76 8.15
N PHE A 63 3.87 13.80 8.98
CA PHE A 63 4.82 14.02 10.06
C PHE A 63 4.92 12.81 11.00
N GLY A 64 6.10 12.59 11.58
CA GLY A 64 6.39 11.48 12.48
C GLY A 64 6.50 10.12 11.78
N GLU A 65 6.49 10.07 10.45
CA GLU A 65 6.74 8.85 9.68
C GLU A 65 8.24 8.67 9.37
N LYS A 66 8.60 7.42 9.06
CA LYS A 66 9.91 7.01 8.55
C LYS A 66 9.77 6.61 7.07
N ILE A 67 10.87 6.65 6.32
CA ILE A 67 10.91 6.10 4.97
C ILE A 67 11.88 4.92 4.96
N PHE A 68 11.39 3.76 4.54
CA PHE A 68 12.23 2.59 4.33
C PHE A 68 12.78 2.61 2.90
N PHE A 69 14.10 2.75 2.77
CA PHE A 69 14.82 2.75 1.49
C PHE A 69 15.35 1.36 1.11
N GLY A 70 14.93 0.30 1.82
CA GLY A 70 15.47 -1.04 1.61
C GLY A 70 16.75 -1.29 2.40
N LYS A 71 17.53 -2.29 1.98
CA LYS A 71 18.82 -2.61 2.58
C LYS A 71 19.87 -1.62 2.08
N VAL A 72 20.38 -0.78 2.97
CA VAL A 72 21.38 0.24 2.67
C VAL A 72 22.73 -0.15 3.30
N GLU A 73 23.83 -0.03 2.55
CA GLU A 73 25.17 -0.31 3.11
C GLU A 73 25.56 0.72 4.17
N ASN A 74 26.10 0.27 5.31
CA ASN A 74 26.47 1.14 6.42
C ASN A 74 27.53 2.21 6.07
N THR A 75 28.31 1.99 5.02
CA THR A 75 29.36 2.91 4.54
C THR A 75 28.82 4.06 3.71
N THR A 76 27.55 4.02 3.30
CA THR A 76 26.92 5.12 2.57
C THR A 76 26.62 6.29 3.51
N THR A 77 26.73 7.50 2.98
CA THR A 77 26.44 8.73 3.72
C THR A 77 25.22 9.41 3.10
N TRP A 78 24.37 9.95 3.96
CA TRP A 78 23.13 10.60 3.58
C TRP A 78 23.05 11.96 4.26
N SER A 79 22.42 12.94 3.59
CA SER A 79 22.00 14.17 4.25
C SER A 79 20.51 14.37 4.07
N VAL A 80 19.81 14.70 5.15
CA VAL A 80 18.39 15.05 5.14
C VAL A 80 18.27 16.50 5.55
N THR A 81 17.85 17.35 4.61
CA THR A 81 17.76 18.81 4.81
C THR A 81 16.31 19.25 4.76
N ASN A 82 15.80 19.86 5.83
CA ASN A 82 14.53 20.61 5.78
C ASN A 82 14.78 21.93 5.06
N THR A 83 14.16 22.14 3.89
CA THR A 83 14.49 23.28 3.02
C THR A 83 14.03 24.61 3.59
N ALA A 84 12.95 24.64 4.37
CA ALA A 84 12.43 25.85 4.98
C ALA A 84 13.26 26.29 6.18
N GLU A 85 13.63 25.36 7.05
CA GLU A 85 14.40 25.65 8.26
C GLU A 85 15.92 25.67 8.04
N LYS A 86 16.39 25.18 6.88
CA LYS A 86 17.81 24.96 6.58
C LYS A 86 18.52 24.10 7.63
N THR A 87 17.78 23.19 8.26
CA THR A 87 18.32 22.21 9.20
C THR A 87 18.73 20.96 8.45
N THR A 88 19.93 20.47 8.71
CA THR A 88 20.51 19.30 8.02
C THR A 88 20.92 18.25 9.03
N ALA A 89 20.46 17.02 8.84
CA ALA A 89 20.96 15.85 9.53
C ALA A 89 21.86 15.04 8.59
N ASN A 90 23.06 14.71 9.04
CA ASN A 90 23.96 13.81 8.33
C ASN A 90 23.84 12.40 8.94
N LEU A 91 23.57 11.41 8.11
CA LEU A 91 23.21 10.06 8.51
C LEU A 91 24.09 9.04 7.78
N ARG A 92 24.30 7.89 8.40
CA ARG A 92 24.88 6.69 7.77
C ARG A 92 23.78 5.80 7.22
N GLY A 93 24.15 4.85 6.37
CA GLY A 93 23.22 3.86 5.82
C GLY A 93 22.44 3.06 6.88
N SER A 94 23.01 2.84 8.07
CA SER A 94 22.32 2.19 9.20
C SER A 94 21.25 3.06 9.85
N GLU A 95 21.23 4.37 9.60
CA GLU A 95 20.41 5.35 10.30
C GLU A 95 19.27 5.90 9.43
N ILE A 96 19.43 5.92 8.10
CA ILE A 96 18.46 6.55 7.18
C ILE A 96 17.05 5.95 7.28
N ASN A 97 16.96 4.62 7.44
CA ASN A 97 15.68 3.92 7.58
C ASN A 97 15.00 4.20 8.94
N GLU A 98 15.77 4.64 9.94
CA GLU A 98 15.28 4.96 11.28
C GLU A 98 14.98 6.45 11.47
N TYR A 99 15.34 7.29 10.50
CA TYR A 99 15.12 8.73 10.55
C TYR A 99 13.63 9.08 10.54
N VAL A 100 13.19 9.85 11.53
CA VAL A 100 11.79 10.27 11.70
C VAL A 100 11.61 11.71 11.22
N PHE A 101 10.67 11.92 10.30
CA PHE A 101 10.34 13.25 9.76
C PHE A 101 9.38 13.99 10.70
N GLU A 102 9.90 14.54 11.80
CA GLU A 102 9.09 15.15 12.87
C GLU A 102 8.33 16.43 12.49
N LYS A 103 8.84 17.18 11.51
CA LYS A 103 8.28 18.47 11.11
C LYS A 103 7.71 18.41 9.70
N ALA A 104 6.54 19.01 9.52
CA ALA A 104 5.98 19.23 8.19
C ALA A 104 6.88 20.17 7.37
N GLY A 105 6.89 19.98 6.05
CA GLY A 105 7.72 20.76 5.13
C GLY A 105 8.25 19.93 3.97
N GLN A 106 9.10 20.56 3.17
CA GLN A 106 9.81 19.88 2.10
C GLN A 106 11.21 19.52 2.57
N TYR A 107 11.65 18.33 2.23
CA TYR A 107 12.97 17.83 2.55
C TYR A 107 13.71 17.47 1.27
N GLU A 108 14.99 17.77 1.27
CA GLU A 108 15.94 17.27 0.28
C GLU A 108 16.77 16.18 0.94
N ILE A 109 16.71 14.98 0.38
CA ILE A 109 17.59 13.87 0.75
C ILE A 109 18.67 13.76 -0.30
N ARG A 110 19.93 13.75 0.12
CA ARG A 110 21.06 13.46 -0.75
C ARG A 110 21.73 12.17 -0.35
N PHE A 111 22.07 11.40 -1.37
CA PHE A 111 22.81 10.16 -1.23
C PHE A 111 24.25 10.38 -1.70
N PHE A 112 25.20 10.00 -0.85
CA PHE A 112 26.63 10.08 -1.14
C PHE A 112 27.25 8.69 -0.97
N GLU A 113 27.70 8.12 -2.08
CA GLU A 113 28.41 6.86 -2.08
C GLU A 113 29.92 7.05 -2.21
N ASN A 114 30.68 6.50 -1.26
CA ASN A 114 32.13 6.63 -1.21
C ASN A 114 32.87 5.37 -1.70
N LYS A 115 32.16 4.36 -2.20
CA LYS A 115 32.74 3.07 -2.59
C LYS A 115 32.98 3.04 -4.10
N LYS A 116 34.18 2.62 -4.52
CA LYS A 116 34.43 2.26 -5.92
C LYS A 116 33.71 0.94 -6.20
N HIS A 117 32.76 0.94 -7.13
CA HIS A 117 32.08 -0.29 -7.55
C HIS A 117 33.08 -1.21 -8.27
N SER A 118 33.25 -2.43 -7.77
CA SER A 118 33.69 -3.57 -8.58
C SER A 118 32.47 -4.21 -9.24
N ASP A 119 32.66 -5.00 -10.29
CA ASP A 119 31.61 -5.53 -11.19
C ASP A 119 30.51 -6.41 -10.53
N GLU A 120 30.54 -6.61 -9.20
CA GLU A 120 29.55 -7.35 -8.41
C GLU A 120 28.75 -6.47 -7.43
N CYS A 121 28.64 -5.16 -7.71
CA CYS A 121 27.88 -4.25 -6.85
C CYS A 121 26.37 -4.38 -7.07
N ASN A 122 25.67 -4.99 -6.12
CA ASN A 122 24.22 -5.26 -6.16
C ASN A 122 23.50 -4.50 -5.02
N HIS A 123 23.51 -3.16 -5.09
CA HIS A 123 22.70 -2.32 -4.19
C HIS A 123 21.76 -1.41 -4.99
N PRO A 124 20.67 -0.92 -4.39
CA PRO A 124 19.74 -0.03 -5.07
C PRO A 124 20.48 1.21 -5.61
N SER A 125 20.25 1.54 -6.88
CA SER A 125 20.66 2.84 -7.44
C SER A 125 19.69 3.89 -6.92
N PHE A 126 20.11 4.68 -5.95
CA PHE A 126 19.36 5.85 -5.52
C PHE A 126 19.72 7.05 -6.40
N ASP A 127 18.73 7.91 -6.66
CA ASP A 127 19.03 9.23 -7.21
C ASP A 127 19.89 10.00 -6.20
N GLU A 128 20.88 10.75 -6.68
CA GLU A 128 21.75 11.59 -5.83
C GLU A 128 20.95 12.61 -5.00
N LYS A 129 19.76 12.98 -5.48
CA LYS A 129 18.82 13.90 -4.85
C LYS A 129 17.40 13.36 -4.94
N MET A 130 16.73 13.28 -3.79
CA MET A 130 15.30 12.96 -3.68
C MET A 130 14.56 14.04 -2.90
N LEU A 131 13.40 14.45 -3.40
CA LEU A 131 12.53 15.40 -2.71
C LEU A 131 11.42 14.68 -1.95
N ILE A 132 11.28 14.96 -0.67
CA ILE A 132 10.20 14.43 0.17
C ILE A 132 9.28 15.57 0.60
N LYS A 133 7.98 15.35 0.56
CA LYS A 133 6.99 16.25 1.15
C LYS A 133 6.43 15.62 2.42
N VAL A 134 6.52 16.34 3.53
CA VAL A 134 5.99 15.93 4.82
C VAL A 134 4.79 16.82 5.12
N ASN A 135 3.60 16.24 5.12
CA ASN A 135 2.36 16.96 5.39
C ASN A 135 2.10 17.07 6.90
N PRO A 136 1.43 18.14 7.36
CA PRO A 136 1.17 18.39 8.78
C PRO A 136 -0.01 17.58 9.35
N VAL A 137 -0.59 16.69 8.55
CA VAL A 137 -1.70 15.81 8.94
C VAL A 137 -1.29 14.36 8.79
N LYS A 138 -1.68 13.54 9.77
CA LYS A 138 -1.53 12.09 9.77
C LYS A 138 -2.89 11.44 9.99
N MET A 139 -3.19 10.43 9.17
CA MET A 139 -4.36 9.56 9.33
C MET A 139 -3.89 8.13 9.58
N THR A 140 -4.59 7.40 10.43
CA THR A 140 -4.33 5.98 10.66
C THR A 140 -5.65 5.23 10.73
N PHE A 141 -5.80 4.21 9.89
CA PHE A 141 -7.02 3.39 9.85
C PHE A 141 -7.04 2.36 10.98
N ASP A 142 -8.21 2.20 11.62
CA ASP A 142 -8.50 1.08 12.51
C ASP A 142 -9.40 0.07 11.79
N PHE A 143 -8.79 -0.76 10.94
CA PHE A 143 -9.50 -1.79 10.20
C PHE A 143 -10.08 -2.90 11.09
N SER A 144 -9.68 -3.00 12.35
CA SER A 144 -10.29 -3.97 13.28
C SER A 144 -11.75 -3.63 13.61
N LYS A 145 -12.15 -2.37 13.38
CA LYS A 145 -13.48 -1.83 13.63
C LYS A 145 -14.20 -1.38 12.36
N ILE A 146 -13.71 -1.78 11.18
CA ILE A 146 -14.43 -1.53 9.93
C ILE A 146 -15.80 -2.23 9.98
N ALA A 147 -16.84 -1.55 9.52
CA ALA A 147 -18.19 -2.08 9.49
C ALA A 147 -18.85 -1.89 8.13
N PHE A 148 -19.72 -2.84 7.80
CA PHE A 148 -20.53 -2.87 6.60
C PHE A 148 -22.00 -2.83 7.05
N SER A 149 -22.84 -2.02 6.41
CA SER A 149 -24.27 -1.96 6.76
C SER A 149 -25.00 -3.29 6.57
N GLU A 150 -24.45 -4.14 5.71
CA GLU A 150 -24.97 -5.46 5.40
C GLU A 150 -23.87 -6.37 4.85
N LYS A 151 -24.13 -7.67 4.84
CA LYS A 151 -23.21 -8.65 4.27
C LYS A 151 -23.11 -8.49 2.75
N ILE A 152 -21.90 -8.57 2.22
CA ILE A 152 -21.65 -8.62 0.78
C ILE A 152 -21.88 -10.05 0.28
N GLU A 153 -22.67 -10.19 -0.78
CA GLU A 153 -23.11 -11.47 -1.36
C GLU A 153 -22.95 -11.45 -2.89
N ARG A 154 -22.68 -12.61 -3.49
CA ARG A 154 -22.54 -12.72 -4.94
C ARG A 154 -23.89 -12.56 -5.62
N GLY A 155 -23.89 -11.91 -6.78
CA GLY A 155 -25.09 -11.71 -7.61
C GLY A 155 -26.03 -10.63 -7.08
N ARG A 156 -25.78 -10.07 -5.89
CA ARG A 156 -26.55 -8.98 -5.34
C ARG A 156 -26.04 -7.64 -5.86
N ASN A 157 -26.95 -6.86 -6.43
CA ASN A 157 -26.67 -5.47 -6.78
C ASN A 157 -26.94 -4.57 -5.57
N TYR A 158 -25.98 -3.72 -5.23
CA TYR A 158 -26.06 -2.76 -4.15
C TYR A 158 -26.21 -1.37 -4.74
N ASP A 159 -27.18 -0.61 -4.24
CA ASP A 159 -27.35 0.81 -4.63
C ASP A 159 -26.78 1.76 -3.58
N ASN A 160 -26.64 1.31 -2.32
CA ASN A 160 -26.16 2.12 -1.20
C ASN A 160 -25.64 1.27 -0.03
N LEU A 161 -24.72 0.33 -0.30
CA LEU A 161 -23.99 -0.36 0.77
C LEU A 161 -23.12 0.68 1.51
N ILE A 162 -23.25 0.76 2.83
CA ILE A 162 -22.46 1.69 3.63
C ILE A 162 -21.27 0.96 4.25
N ILE A 163 -20.08 1.54 4.06
CA ILE A 163 -18.86 1.12 4.74
C ILE A 163 -18.42 2.24 5.67
N THR A 164 -18.19 1.91 6.94
CA THR A 164 -17.65 2.85 7.92
C THR A 164 -16.32 2.34 8.47
N VAL A 165 -15.33 3.23 8.56
CA VAL A 165 -14.00 2.91 9.09
C VAL A 165 -13.57 3.98 10.09
N PRO A 166 -13.27 3.62 11.34
CA PRO A 166 -12.67 4.56 12.29
C PRO A 166 -11.25 4.90 11.87
N VAL A 167 -10.92 6.19 11.96
CA VAL A 167 -9.57 6.72 11.67
C VAL A 167 -9.10 7.58 12.82
N GLY A 168 -7.83 7.41 13.22
CA GLY A 168 -7.13 8.35 14.07
C GLY A 168 -6.57 9.49 13.22
N ILE A 169 -6.86 10.73 13.60
CA ILE A 169 -6.34 11.94 12.95
C ILE A 169 -5.47 12.69 13.95
N SER A 170 -4.30 13.12 13.50
CA SER A 170 -3.42 14.01 14.25
C SER A 170 -2.85 15.12 13.35
N THR A 171 -2.73 16.32 13.90
CA THR A 171 -2.14 17.51 13.27
C THR A 171 -1.17 18.19 14.24
N LYS A 172 -0.11 18.82 13.71
CA LYS A 172 0.91 19.49 14.55
C LYS A 172 0.54 20.92 14.94
N ASP A 173 -0.27 21.62 14.15
CA ASP A 173 -0.50 23.07 14.27
C ASP A 173 -1.99 23.47 14.16
N ASN A 174 -2.91 22.51 14.00
CA ASN A 174 -4.33 22.73 13.74
C ASN A 174 -4.61 23.73 12.58
N SER A 175 -3.63 23.98 11.70
CA SER A 175 -3.78 24.96 10.60
C SER A 175 -4.71 24.44 9.51
N ILE A 176 -4.80 23.12 9.38
CA ILE A 176 -5.73 22.44 8.51
C ILE A 176 -6.99 22.11 9.29
N THR A 177 -8.11 22.71 8.87
CA THR A 177 -9.43 22.49 9.47
C THR A 177 -10.35 21.65 8.59
N LYS A 178 -10.03 21.51 7.30
CA LYS A 178 -10.86 20.78 6.33
C LYS A 178 -10.01 20.25 5.18
N LEU A 179 -10.26 19.01 4.78
CA LEU A 179 -9.65 18.37 3.59
C LEU A 179 -10.70 17.65 2.77
N ALA A 180 -10.40 17.39 1.50
CA ALA A 180 -11.21 16.49 0.68
C ALA A 180 -11.27 15.12 1.34
N ALA A 181 -12.44 14.48 1.28
CA ALA A 181 -12.58 13.14 1.83
C ALA A 181 -11.76 12.15 1.00
N PRO A 182 -10.96 11.29 1.66
CA PRO A 182 -10.14 10.33 0.95
C PRO A 182 -11.00 9.30 0.22
N GLY A 183 -10.48 8.75 -0.87
CA GLY A 183 -11.15 7.75 -1.69
C GLY A 183 -11.11 6.34 -1.11
N LEU A 184 -11.96 5.50 -1.69
CA LEU A 184 -11.99 4.05 -1.48
C LEU A 184 -12.10 3.37 -2.84
N PHE A 185 -11.24 2.40 -3.11
CA PHE A 185 -11.32 1.53 -4.28
C PHE A 185 -11.59 0.09 -3.83
N ILE A 186 -12.35 -0.64 -4.64
CA ILE A 186 -12.74 -2.02 -4.33
C ILE A 186 -12.31 -2.88 -5.50
N ALA A 187 -11.53 -3.92 -5.20
CA ALA A 187 -11.00 -4.85 -6.19
C ALA A 187 -11.34 -6.30 -5.83
N GLY A 188 -11.52 -7.11 -6.86
CA GLY A 188 -11.79 -8.54 -6.79
C GLY A 188 -12.19 -9.07 -8.17
N ILE A 189 -12.12 -10.39 -8.34
CA ILE A 189 -12.52 -11.03 -9.59
C ILE A 189 -14.04 -10.88 -9.76
N GLY A 190 -14.47 -10.41 -10.93
CA GLY A 190 -15.90 -10.21 -11.23
C GLY A 190 -16.56 -9.10 -10.40
N VAL A 191 -15.79 -8.22 -9.78
CA VAL A 191 -16.30 -7.08 -9.00
C VAL A 191 -16.47 -5.86 -9.91
N SER A 192 -17.66 -5.27 -9.88
CA SER A 192 -17.97 -3.98 -10.50
C SER A 192 -18.61 -3.06 -9.46
N MET A 193 -17.90 -2.83 -8.35
CA MET A 193 -18.31 -1.93 -7.29
C MET A 193 -17.59 -0.59 -7.40
N LYS A 194 -18.30 0.49 -7.08
CA LYS A 194 -17.77 1.86 -6.99
C LYS A 194 -18.08 2.39 -5.61
N ALA A 195 -17.08 3.01 -4.98
CA ALA A 195 -17.27 3.68 -3.71
C ALA A 195 -17.12 5.19 -3.90
N LYS A 196 -17.89 5.95 -3.13
CA LYS A 196 -17.72 7.40 -2.97
C LYS A 196 -17.80 7.74 -1.48
N PRO A 197 -17.01 8.72 -1.01
CA PRO A 197 -17.21 9.26 0.32
C PRO A 197 -18.64 9.79 0.51
N ALA A 198 -19.22 9.60 1.69
CA ALA A 198 -20.55 10.12 2.02
C ALA A 198 -20.57 11.66 2.14
N THR A 199 -19.41 12.26 2.45
CA THR A 199 -19.19 13.71 2.42
C THR A 199 -18.01 14.02 1.51
N GLU A 200 -18.07 15.12 0.77
CA GLU A 200 -16.96 15.52 -0.12
C GLU A 200 -15.72 15.97 0.65
N ASN A 201 -15.92 16.42 1.89
CA ASN A 201 -14.87 16.93 2.74
C ASN A 201 -15.02 16.39 4.17
N VAL A 202 -13.88 16.29 4.86
CA VAL A 202 -13.77 15.90 6.26
C VAL A 202 -13.24 17.09 7.05
N GLU A 203 -13.89 17.39 8.16
CA GLU A 203 -13.38 18.36 9.13
C GLU A 203 -12.22 17.73 9.91
N ILE A 204 -11.10 18.44 9.99
CA ILE A 204 -9.89 17.91 10.60
C ILE A 204 -9.86 18.26 12.08
N LYS A 205 -10.11 17.23 12.90
CA LYS A 205 -10.06 17.27 14.37
C LYS A 205 -9.15 16.16 14.85
N ASN A 206 -8.28 16.49 15.81
CA ASN A 206 -7.44 15.50 16.46
C ASN A 206 -8.30 14.48 17.22
N GLY A 207 -7.92 13.21 17.14
CA GLY A 207 -8.64 12.10 17.77
C GLY A 207 -9.25 11.14 16.75
N VAL A 208 -10.19 10.33 17.21
CA VAL A 208 -10.85 9.32 16.37
C VAL A 208 -12.05 9.95 15.66
N GLN A 209 -12.11 9.77 14.35
CA GLN A 209 -13.25 10.15 13.51
C GLN A 209 -13.73 8.94 12.70
N LEU A 210 -14.96 9.00 12.19
CA LEU A 210 -15.52 7.94 11.37
C LEU A 210 -15.59 8.40 9.91
N LEU A 211 -14.93 7.68 9.01
CA LEU A 211 -15.11 7.87 7.57
C LEU A 211 -16.23 6.95 7.09
N THR A 212 -17.12 7.49 6.27
CA THR A 212 -18.28 6.77 5.73
C THR A 212 -18.24 6.81 4.21
N TYR A 213 -18.46 5.66 3.59
CA TYR A 213 -18.48 5.48 2.15
C TYR A 213 -19.80 4.87 1.72
N GLN A 214 -20.32 5.36 0.59
CA GLN A 214 -21.45 4.78 -0.11
C GLN A 214 -20.91 3.96 -1.28
N VAL A 215 -21.29 2.69 -1.33
CA VAL A 215 -20.86 1.73 -2.33
C VAL A 215 -22.05 1.28 -3.16
N SER A 216 -21.88 1.26 -4.48
CA SER A 216 -22.85 0.70 -5.40
C SER A 216 -22.20 -0.26 -6.40
N GLY A 217 -22.98 -1.19 -6.93
CA GLY A 217 -22.55 -2.19 -7.89
C GLY A 217 -22.67 -3.61 -7.37
N ILE A 218 -21.95 -4.53 -8.00
CA ILE A 218 -22.20 -5.98 -7.88
C ILE A 218 -20.90 -6.79 -7.84
N VAL A 219 -20.94 -7.91 -7.12
CA VAL A 219 -19.93 -8.98 -7.18
C VAL A 219 -20.52 -10.14 -7.99
N ASN A 220 -20.03 -10.39 -9.20
CA ASN A 220 -20.59 -11.40 -10.11
C ASN A 220 -19.92 -12.77 -10.04
N ALA A 221 -18.76 -12.87 -9.39
CA ALA A 221 -18.00 -14.11 -9.27
C ALA A 221 -17.69 -14.41 -7.80
N GLU A 222 -17.36 -15.67 -7.53
CA GLU A 222 -16.74 -16.02 -6.25
C GLU A 222 -15.39 -15.30 -6.15
N SER A 223 -15.21 -14.47 -5.12
CA SER A 223 -14.03 -13.62 -5.01
C SER A 223 -13.71 -13.25 -3.56
N TYR A 224 -12.42 -13.01 -3.31
CA TYR A 224 -11.98 -12.16 -2.20
C TYR A 224 -12.13 -10.70 -2.59
N LEU A 225 -12.44 -9.85 -1.60
CA LEU A 225 -12.54 -8.40 -1.81
C LEU A 225 -11.39 -7.69 -1.11
N MET A 226 -10.73 -6.81 -1.86
CA MET A 226 -9.72 -5.89 -1.37
C MET A 226 -10.31 -4.48 -1.38
N PHE A 227 -10.16 -3.77 -0.27
CA PHE A 227 -10.62 -2.40 -0.09
C PHE A 227 -9.39 -1.51 0.11
N ASP A 228 -9.07 -0.71 -0.91
CA ASP A 228 -7.92 0.18 -0.92
C ASP A 228 -8.38 1.59 -0.51
N PHE A 229 -8.07 1.96 0.74
CA PHE A 229 -8.37 3.28 1.28
C PHE A 229 -7.18 4.22 1.06
N SER A 230 -7.43 5.41 0.50
CA SER A 230 -6.40 6.45 0.50
C SER A 230 -6.41 7.20 1.83
N ASP A 231 -5.27 7.69 2.30
CA ASP A 231 -5.25 8.70 3.36
C ASP A 231 -5.24 10.13 2.79
N PHE A 232 -5.13 11.14 3.65
CA PHE A 232 -5.04 12.55 3.24
C PHE A 232 -3.74 12.89 2.48
N ASN A 233 -2.76 11.99 2.50
CA ASN A 233 -1.47 12.11 1.83
C ASN A 233 -1.40 11.22 0.57
N ASN A 234 -2.55 10.69 0.13
CA ASN A 234 -2.71 9.78 -1.01
C ASN A 234 -1.97 8.44 -0.86
N GLN A 235 -1.56 8.04 0.35
CA GLN A 235 -1.02 6.70 0.57
C GLN A 235 -2.16 5.69 0.66
N ILE A 236 -1.93 4.50 0.12
CA ILE A 236 -2.94 3.43 0.08
C ILE A 236 -2.75 2.44 1.22
N HIS A 237 -3.85 2.18 1.91
CA HIS A 237 -3.98 1.24 3.01
C HIS A 237 -5.04 0.20 2.65
N THR A 238 -4.63 -1.06 2.48
CA THR A 238 -5.51 -2.12 2.02
C THR A 238 -6.12 -2.90 3.18
N TYR A 239 -7.44 -3.06 3.17
CA TYR A 239 -8.17 -4.03 3.97
C TYR A 239 -8.63 -5.20 3.11
N ASN A 240 -8.19 -6.41 3.44
CA ASN A 240 -8.67 -7.64 2.81
C ASN A 240 -9.85 -8.17 3.62
N LEU A 241 -11.01 -8.32 2.98
CA LEU A 241 -12.16 -8.91 3.64
C LEU A 241 -11.87 -10.38 3.95
N PRO A 242 -11.94 -10.84 5.21
CA PRO A 242 -11.50 -12.17 5.63
C PRO A 242 -12.54 -13.26 5.33
N GLN A 243 -13.24 -13.14 4.19
CA GLN A 243 -14.18 -14.14 3.71
C GLN A 243 -14.24 -14.12 2.17
N ILE A 244 -14.49 -15.29 1.60
CA ILE A 244 -14.87 -15.41 0.20
C ILE A 244 -16.34 -14.99 0.07
N ILE A 245 -16.65 -14.24 -0.98
CA ILE A 245 -18.03 -13.94 -1.37
C ILE A 245 -18.56 -15.10 -2.22
N HIS A 246 -19.63 -15.77 -1.76
CA HIS A 246 -20.32 -16.86 -2.47
C HIS A 246 -21.69 -16.42 -3.00
#